data_AF-A0A7X4JI85-F1
#
_entry.id   AF-A0A7X4JI85-F1
#
_cell.length_a   1.000
_cell.length_b   1.000
_cell.length_c   1.000
_cell.angle_alpha   90.00
_cell.angle_beta   90.00
_cell.angle_gamma   90.00
#
_symmetry.space_group_name_H-M   'P 1'
#
loop_
_entity.id
_entity.type
_entity.pdbx_description
1 polymer ?
#
loop_
_entity_poly.entity_id
_entity_poly.type
_entity_poly.pdbx_seq_one_letter_code
_entity_poly.pdbx_strand_id
1 'polypeptide(L)'
;MLDFLRGRRPQERAAADIDETLVRSAGGGISGAGALQAASELGAFAFAVGELGRCLALADVQPQEVRTRPLTPTFLASVGRGLVADGEAVYWIDALAGPLSLRPADSWDIDGDYRRESWRYHLSLPGPSYTSELRADGADVLHFQYGWDARQPWKGVGPLQAAGASLRLAGSLDAKLGLEIANAVNAYLIPTPGDPNDDRLKPIRKDLALMQGHTTMVPSMRDGVTVSGSLGPASAPSGDWSPKRLGANPPASLVELKKQSAADVLAACGILPSLFSDQGPATREAFRQYELAVVRPVAELVAAELSEKLEVEVTLDTRRVGAGDVQARARAAAALANAGLAVDDALVLAGIGD
;
A
#
# COMPACT_ATOMS: atom_id res chain seq x y z
N MET A 1 36.33 -18.42 -19.57
CA MET A 1 36.26 -16.96 -19.77
C MET A 1 36.08 -16.30 -18.40
N LEU A 2 37.04 -16.51 -17.48
CA LEU A 2 36.91 -16.22 -16.03
C LEU A 2 38.04 -15.29 -15.51
N ASP A 3 38.76 -14.61 -16.40
CA ASP A 3 39.81 -13.64 -16.02
C ASP A 3 39.37 -12.18 -16.06
N PHE A 4 38.10 -11.89 -16.42
CA PHE A 4 37.62 -10.51 -16.60
C PHE A 4 37.03 -9.88 -15.32
N LEU A 5 36.72 -10.68 -14.29
CA LEU A 5 36.18 -10.18 -13.01
C LEU A 5 37.26 -9.62 -12.06
N ARG A 6 38.54 -9.63 -12.47
CA ARG A 6 39.65 -9.06 -11.70
C ARG A 6 40.16 -7.78 -12.36
N GLY A 7 39.48 -6.67 -12.10
CA GLY A 7 40.16 -5.38 -12.20
C GLY A 7 39.28 -4.23 -12.66
N ARG A 8 38.42 -3.74 -11.77
CA ARG A 8 38.12 -2.31 -11.66
C ARG A 8 37.64 -2.03 -10.25
N ARG A 9 38.45 -1.30 -9.46
CA ARG A 9 37.98 -0.74 -8.20
C ARG A 9 36.88 0.27 -8.51
N PRO A 10 35.71 0.20 -7.87
CA PRO A 10 34.69 1.23 -8.02
C PRO A 10 35.29 2.58 -7.58
N GLN A 11 35.11 3.61 -8.40
CA GLN A 11 35.42 4.97 -7.98
C GLN A 11 34.28 5.44 -7.06
N GLU A 12 34.40 5.13 -5.78
CA GLU A 12 33.55 5.70 -4.75
C GLU A 12 33.80 7.21 -4.70
N ARG A 13 32.87 7.98 -5.25
CA ARG A 13 32.78 9.41 -4.96
C ARG A 13 31.79 9.55 -3.82
N ALA A 14 32.29 9.88 -2.63
CA ALA A 14 31.45 10.28 -1.51
C ALA A 14 30.72 11.58 -1.91
N ALA A 15 29.44 11.48 -2.25
CA ALA A 15 28.58 12.63 -2.39
C ALA A 15 28.21 13.11 -0.98
N ALA A 16 28.73 14.26 -0.59
CA ALA A 16 28.27 14.97 0.59
C ALA A 16 27.02 15.76 0.20
N ASP A 17 25.85 15.15 0.37
CA ASP A 17 24.62 15.89 0.71
C ASP A 17 23.56 14.95 1.29
N ILE A 18 23.53 14.87 2.62
CA ILE A 18 22.60 14.01 3.38
C ILE A 18 21.19 14.62 3.37
N ASP A 19 21.07 15.94 3.19
CA ASP A 19 19.78 16.63 3.18
C ASP A 19 19.04 16.44 1.84
N GLU A 20 19.73 16.46 0.70
CA GLU A 20 19.07 16.32 -0.60
C GLU A 20 18.59 14.88 -0.87
N THR A 21 19.27 13.87 -0.32
CA THR A 21 18.91 12.44 -0.48
C THR A 21 17.84 11.97 0.51
N LEU A 22 17.76 12.55 1.71
CA LEU A 22 16.63 12.33 2.63
C LEU A 22 15.37 13.04 2.12
N VAL A 23 15.53 14.20 1.47
CA VAL A 23 14.45 14.87 0.73
C VAL A 23 14.06 14.11 -0.54
N ARG A 24 14.96 13.37 -1.20
CA ARG A 24 14.65 12.62 -2.43
C ARG A 24 14.03 11.24 -2.18
N SER A 25 14.49 10.52 -1.15
CA SER A 25 13.79 9.33 -0.61
C SER A 25 12.43 9.68 0.01
N ALA A 26 12.22 10.96 0.35
CA ALA A 26 10.93 11.51 0.75
C ALA A 26 10.27 12.44 -0.30
N GLY A 27 10.79 12.54 -1.54
CA GLY A 27 10.44 13.66 -2.42
C GLY A 27 11.16 13.71 -3.76
N GLY A 28 10.59 13.01 -4.74
CA GLY A 28 10.82 13.29 -6.16
C GLY A 28 9.87 14.39 -6.69
N GLY A 29 10.32 15.64 -6.69
CA GLY A 29 10.15 16.61 -7.78
C GLY A 29 8.76 17.13 -8.22
N ILE A 30 8.38 18.30 -7.69
CA ILE A 30 7.75 19.48 -8.35
C ILE A 30 6.26 19.41 -8.81
N SER A 31 5.45 20.27 -8.15
CA SER A 31 4.11 20.80 -8.51
C SER A 31 2.87 19.91 -8.41
N GLY A 32 3.01 18.67 -7.92
CA GLY A 32 1.89 17.81 -7.48
C GLY A 32 2.19 16.99 -6.21
N ALA A 33 3.37 17.21 -5.60
CA ALA A 33 3.99 16.34 -4.60
C ALA A 33 3.21 16.21 -3.28
N GLY A 34 2.52 17.28 -2.83
CA GLY A 34 1.72 17.20 -1.61
C GLY A 34 0.57 16.18 -1.69
N ALA A 35 0.03 15.96 -2.89
CA ALA A 35 -1.05 14.97 -3.09
C ALA A 35 -0.51 13.53 -3.14
N LEU A 36 0.71 13.32 -3.64
CA LEU A 36 1.36 12.00 -3.68
C LEU A 36 1.94 11.61 -2.32
N GLN A 37 2.46 12.56 -1.56
CA GLN A 37 2.90 12.34 -0.18
C GLN A 37 1.73 11.99 0.75
N ALA A 38 0.63 12.77 0.67
CA ALA A 38 -0.63 12.42 1.33
C ALA A 38 -1.23 11.09 0.84
N ALA A 39 -0.96 10.69 -0.41
CA ALA A 39 -1.40 9.40 -0.94
C ALA A 39 -0.51 8.22 -0.51
N SER A 40 0.77 8.45 -0.20
CA SER A 40 1.64 7.42 0.39
C SER A 40 1.28 7.09 1.85
N GLU A 41 0.67 8.05 2.53
CA GLU A 41 0.08 7.90 3.88
C GLU A 41 -1.30 7.22 3.85
N LEU A 42 -1.88 6.98 2.66
CA LEU A 42 -3.16 6.32 2.50
C LEU A 42 -3.05 4.85 2.94
N GLY A 43 -3.97 4.41 3.79
CA GLY A 43 -4.04 3.02 4.23
C GLY A 43 -4.15 2.01 3.08
N ALA A 44 -4.84 2.36 1.98
CA ALA A 44 -4.95 1.49 0.81
C ALA A 44 -3.64 1.39 0.01
N PHE A 45 -2.83 2.47 -0.05
CA PHE A 45 -1.49 2.44 -0.65
C PHE A 45 -0.57 1.53 0.15
N ALA A 46 -0.49 1.76 1.48
CA ALA A 46 0.35 0.98 2.37
C ALA A 46 -0.07 -0.51 2.39
N PHE A 47 -1.36 -0.79 2.31
CA PHE A 47 -1.87 -2.15 2.17
C PHE A 47 -1.43 -2.78 0.85
N ALA A 48 -1.64 -2.11 -0.28
CA ALA A 48 -1.30 -2.65 -1.60
C ALA A 48 0.20 -2.95 -1.75
N VAL A 49 1.05 -1.99 -1.41
CA VAL A 49 2.51 -2.14 -1.44
C VAL A 49 2.97 -3.23 -0.47
N GLY A 50 2.38 -3.26 0.74
CA GLY A 50 2.71 -4.25 1.75
C GLY A 50 2.28 -5.66 1.38
N GLU A 51 1.16 -5.83 0.68
CA GLU A 51 0.58 -7.14 0.41
C GLU A 51 1.44 -7.96 -0.54
N LEU A 52 1.81 -7.41 -1.70
CA LEU A 52 2.71 -8.13 -2.62
C LEU A 52 4.07 -8.41 -1.97
N GLY A 53 4.62 -7.44 -1.24
CA GLY A 53 5.86 -7.63 -0.49
C GLY A 53 5.78 -8.77 0.53
N ARG A 54 4.67 -8.88 1.27
CA ARG A 54 4.44 -9.99 2.21
C ARG A 54 4.32 -11.33 1.48
N CYS A 55 3.57 -11.39 0.38
CA CYS A 55 3.42 -12.61 -0.40
C CYS A 55 4.78 -13.10 -0.94
N LEU A 56 5.60 -12.21 -1.49
CA LEU A 56 6.93 -12.59 -1.98
C LEU A 56 7.90 -12.95 -0.84
N ALA A 57 7.81 -12.30 0.32
CA ALA A 57 8.61 -12.68 1.49
C ALA A 57 8.32 -14.10 2.00
N LEU A 58 7.10 -14.58 1.77
CA LEU A 58 6.65 -15.94 2.14
C LEU A 58 6.99 -16.99 1.06
N ALA A 59 7.38 -16.57 -0.14
CA ALA A 59 7.75 -17.48 -1.20
C ALA A 59 9.03 -18.25 -0.81
N ASP A 60 9.05 -19.55 -1.10
CA ASP A 60 10.22 -20.37 -0.85
C ASP A 60 11.17 -20.28 -2.05
N VAL A 61 12.46 -20.06 -1.77
CA VAL A 61 13.48 -19.92 -2.81
C VAL A 61 14.16 -21.27 -3.01
N GLN A 62 14.14 -21.79 -4.22
CA GLN A 62 14.84 -23.02 -4.61
C GLN A 62 15.74 -22.74 -5.82
N PRO A 63 16.96 -23.33 -5.88
CA PRO A 63 17.64 -24.10 -4.85
C PRO A 63 18.24 -23.21 -3.74
N GLN A 64 18.53 -23.78 -2.57
CA GLN A 64 19.22 -23.10 -1.47
C GLN A 64 20.74 -23.30 -1.59
N GLU A 65 21.40 -22.40 -2.30
CA GLU A 65 22.83 -22.45 -2.63
C GLU A 65 23.53 -21.13 -2.25
N VAL A 66 24.87 -21.08 -2.40
CA VAL A 66 25.65 -19.87 -2.07
C VAL A 66 25.23 -18.66 -2.91
N ARG A 67 24.85 -18.87 -4.18
CA ARG A 67 24.39 -17.80 -5.09
C ARG A 67 22.97 -17.30 -4.77
N THR A 68 22.10 -18.15 -4.22
CA THR A 68 20.72 -17.81 -3.86
C THR A 68 20.54 -17.42 -2.38
N ARG A 69 21.55 -17.68 -1.53
CA ARG A 69 21.60 -17.26 -0.13
C ARG A 69 21.28 -15.77 0.14
N PRO A 70 21.68 -14.80 -0.70
CA PRO A 70 21.31 -13.39 -0.48
C PRO A 70 19.84 -13.07 -0.77
N LEU A 71 19.08 -14.00 -1.37
CA LEU A 71 17.63 -13.87 -1.61
C LEU A 71 16.85 -14.08 -0.31
N THR A 72 16.99 -13.13 0.60
CA THR A 72 16.31 -13.14 1.90
C THR A 72 14.83 -12.77 1.75
N PRO A 73 13.96 -13.17 2.70
CA PRO A 73 12.57 -12.70 2.74
C PRO A 73 12.44 -11.18 2.69
N THR A 74 13.36 -10.46 3.33
CA THR A 74 13.40 -8.98 3.32
C THR A 74 13.69 -8.43 1.93
N PHE A 75 14.59 -9.07 1.18
CA PHE A 75 14.88 -8.71 -0.21
C PHE A 75 13.66 -8.94 -1.10
N LEU A 76 13.02 -10.11 -1.01
CA LEU A 76 11.81 -10.40 -1.79
C LEU A 76 10.67 -9.45 -1.43
N ALA A 77 10.56 -9.08 -0.15
CA ALA A 77 9.63 -8.05 0.29
C ALA A 77 9.91 -6.69 -0.35
N SER A 78 11.17 -6.25 -0.39
CA SER A 78 11.52 -4.97 -0.98
C SER A 78 11.31 -4.96 -2.50
N VAL A 79 11.60 -6.07 -3.20
CA VAL A 79 11.28 -6.24 -4.62
C VAL A 79 9.78 -6.06 -4.85
N GLY A 80 8.94 -6.79 -4.12
CA GLY A 80 7.48 -6.69 -4.27
C GLY A 80 6.95 -5.27 -4.02
N ARG A 81 7.52 -4.58 -3.03
CA ARG A 81 7.14 -3.19 -2.74
C ARG A 81 7.50 -2.24 -3.88
N GLY A 82 8.72 -2.33 -4.42
CA GLY A 82 9.17 -1.51 -5.54
C GLY A 82 8.35 -1.75 -6.81
N LEU A 83 8.02 -3.01 -7.12
CA LEU A 83 7.21 -3.34 -8.30
C LEU A 83 5.78 -2.77 -8.23
N VAL A 84 5.16 -2.71 -7.05
CA VAL A 84 3.81 -2.11 -6.91
C VAL A 84 3.86 -0.58 -6.93
N ALA A 85 4.84 0.01 -6.24
CA ALA A 85 4.98 1.45 -6.12
C ALA A 85 5.43 2.10 -7.44
N ASP A 86 6.54 1.60 -7.98
CA ASP A 86 7.25 2.24 -9.08
C ASP A 86 7.12 1.47 -10.39
N GLY A 87 6.81 0.17 -10.34
CA GLY A 87 6.84 -0.73 -11.50
C GLY A 87 8.21 -1.30 -11.78
N GLU A 88 9.21 -0.90 -11.00
CA GLU A 88 10.60 -1.28 -11.19
C GLU A 88 11.26 -1.50 -9.84
N ALA A 89 12.21 -2.42 -9.80
CA ALA A 89 13.09 -2.57 -8.65
C ALA A 89 14.49 -2.95 -9.13
N VAL A 90 15.49 -2.12 -8.81
CA VAL A 90 16.86 -2.27 -9.28
C VAL A 90 17.80 -2.57 -8.12
N TYR A 91 18.63 -3.60 -8.29
CA TYR A 91 19.64 -4.00 -7.32
C TYR A 91 20.98 -4.20 -8.01
N TRP A 92 22.04 -3.73 -7.36
CA TRP A 92 23.41 -3.99 -7.79
C TRP A 92 23.93 -5.27 -7.15
N ILE A 93 24.57 -6.11 -7.95
CA ILE A 93 25.20 -7.37 -7.53
C ILE A 93 26.64 -7.06 -7.12
N ASP A 94 26.89 -7.05 -5.81
CA ASP A 94 28.24 -6.88 -5.26
C ASP A 94 28.87 -8.26 -5.03
N ALA A 95 29.85 -8.59 -5.88
CA ALA A 95 30.67 -9.80 -5.78
C ALA A 95 32.12 -9.51 -5.35
N LEU A 96 32.47 -8.26 -4.99
CA LEU A 96 33.86 -7.81 -4.94
C LEU A 96 34.63 -8.19 -3.66
N ALA A 97 33.97 -8.60 -2.57
CA ALA A 97 34.64 -8.76 -1.27
C ALA A 97 34.10 -9.85 -0.33
N GLY A 98 33.38 -10.87 -0.82
CA GLY A 98 32.90 -11.96 0.04
C GLY A 98 31.68 -12.69 -0.50
N PRO A 99 30.70 -13.06 0.36
CA PRO A 99 29.44 -13.63 -0.13
C PRO A 99 28.73 -12.61 -1.02
N LEU A 100 28.07 -13.09 -2.08
CA LEU A 100 27.28 -12.28 -2.99
C LEU A 100 26.28 -11.44 -2.19
N SER A 101 26.29 -10.13 -2.39
CA SER A 101 25.37 -9.22 -1.70
C SER A 101 24.60 -8.37 -2.71
N LEU A 102 23.34 -8.10 -2.41
CA LEU A 102 22.44 -7.34 -3.27
C LEU A 102 22.14 -6.00 -2.59
N ARG A 103 22.54 -4.91 -3.25
CA ARG A 103 22.28 -3.56 -2.74
C ARG A 103 21.16 -2.90 -3.55
N PRO A 104 20.08 -2.41 -2.92
CA PRO A 104 19.03 -1.70 -3.65
C PRO A 104 19.57 -0.37 -4.18
N ALA A 105 19.15 0.01 -5.39
CA ALA A 105 19.34 1.35 -5.92
C ALA A 105 18.11 2.21 -5.61
N ASP A 106 18.33 3.46 -5.20
CA ASP A 106 17.28 4.46 -4.97
C ASP A 106 16.83 5.11 -6.29
N SER A 107 17.81 5.43 -7.15
CA SER A 107 17.57 5.94 -8.48
C SER A 107 18.54 5.33 -9.47
N TRP A 108 18.07 5.17 -10.71
CA TRP A 108 18.86 4.65 -11.81
C TRP A 108 18.57 5.43 -13.09
N ASP A 109 19.60 5.52 -13.93
CA ASP A 109 19.47 5.94 -15.32
C ASP A 109 20.10 4.87 -16.22
N ILE A 110 19.55 4.70 -17.40
CA ILE A 110 19.93 3.65 -18.36
C ILE A 110 20.40 4.32 -19.64
N ASP A 111 21.65 4.05 -19.99
CA ASP A 111 22.24 4.42 -21.28
C ASP A 111 22.48 3.16 -22.10
N GLY A 112 22.10 3.15 -23.37
CA GLY A 112 22.26 2.00 -24.24
C GLY A 112 21.31 1.96 -25.43
N ASP A 113 21.46 0.92 -26.25
CA ASP A 113 20.54 0.61 -27.35
C ASP A 113 19.33 -0.18 -26.82
N TYR A 114 18.42 -0.59 -27.70
CA TYR A 114 17.24 -1.38 -27.34
C TYR A 114 17.58 -2.77 -26.74
N ARG A 115 18.82 -3.25 -26.91
CA ARG A 115 19.28 -4.55 -26.40
C ARG A 115 19.77 -4.43 -24.96
N ARG A 116 19.17 -5.21 -24.08
CA ARG A 116 19.40 -5.16 -22.62
C ARG A 116 20.83 -5.48 -22.21
N GLU A 117 21.54 -6.29 -22.99
CA GLU A 117 22.94 -6.64 -22.75
C GLU A 117 23.90 -5.47 -22.98
N SER A 118 23.48 -4.45 -23.74
CA SER A 118 24.28 -3.26 -24.01
C SER A 118 24.08 -2.14 -23.00
N TRP A 119 23.14 -2.31 -22.07
CA TRP A 119 22.77 -1.26 -21.13
C TRP A 119 23.86 -1.02 -20.10
N ARG A 120 24.09 0.27 -19.85
CA ARG A 120 24.92 0.77 -18.76
C ARG A 120 24.02 1.50 -17.79
N TYR A 121 24.13 1.10 -16.53
CA TYR A 121 23.37 1.67 -15.46
C TYR A 121 24.20 2.71 -14.72
N HIS A 122 23.56 3.84 -14.45
CA HIS A 122 24.00 4.82 -13.50
C HIS A 122 23.15 4.69 -12.25
N LEU A 123 23.72 4.11 -11.20
CA LEU A 123 22.99 3.77 -9.98
C LEU A 123 23.36 4.73 -8.84
N SER A 124 22.35 5.19 -8.11
CA SER A 124 22.51 5.80 -6.80
C SER A 124 22.20 4.76 -5.73
N LEU A 125 23.22 4.36 -4.97
CA LEU A 125 23.12 3.36 -3.93
C LEU A 125 23.10 4.06 -2.56
N PRO A 126 21.94 4.13 -1.89
CA PRO A 126 21.85 4.70 -0.56
C PRO A 126 22.48 3.76 0.48
N GLY A 127 23.26 4.32 1.39
CA GLY A 127 23.78 3.68 2.59
C GLY A 127 23.34 4.42 3.84
N PRO A 128 23.53 3.84 5.04
CA PRO A 128 23.07 4.45 6.30
C PRO A 128 23.69 5.83 6.60
N SER A 129 24.90 6.09 6.07
CA SER A 129 25.64 7.33 6.33
C SER A 129 26.07 8.08 5.07
N TYR A 130 25.92 7.47 3.89
CA TYR A 130 26.37 8.05 2.63
C TYR A 130 25.57 7.48 1.48
N THR A 131 25.51 8.22 0.38
CA THR A 131 24.98 7.74 -0.89
C THR A 131 26.13 7.66 -1.87
N SER A 132 26.29 6.51 -2.53
CA SER A 132 27.35 6.29 -3.52
C SER A 132 26.75 6.20 -4.91
N GLU A 133 27.33 6.93 -5.85
CA GLU A 133 27.01 6.78 -7.27
C GLU A 133 27.94 5.73 -7.91
N LEU A 134 27.36 4.82 -8.67
CA LEU A 134 28.09 3.73 -9.34
C LEU A 134 27.65 3.60 -10.78
N ARG A 135 28.61 3.37 -11.69
CA ARG A 135 28.32 2.91 -13.05
C ARG A 135 28.51 1.41 -13.10
N ALA A 136 27.48 0.67 -13.51
CA ALA A 136 27.50 -0.77 -13.62
C ALA A 136 27.06 -1.20 -15.02
N ASP A 137 27.64 -2.31 -15.51
CA ASP A 137 27.17 -2.93 -16.74
C ASP A 137 25.89 -3.73 -16.46
N GLY A 138 25.04 -3.93 -17.46
CA GLY A 138 23.76 -4.64 -17.29
C GLY A 138 23.88 -6.10 -16.85
N ALA A 139 25.08 -6.69 -16.82
CA ALA A 139 25.33 -8.01 -16.23
C ALA A 139 25.39 -7.97 -14.69
N ASP A 140 25.83 -6.86 -14.11
CA ASP A 140 26.03 -6.70 -12.66
C ASP A 140 24.80 -6.11 -11.96
N VAL A 141 23.67 -5.97 -12.68
CA VAL A 141 22.46 -5.31 -12.20
C VAL A 141 21.26 -6.24 -12.40
N LEU A 142 20.52 -6.46 -11.32
CA LEU A 142 19.18 -7.01 -11.33
C LEU A 142 18.20 -5.88 -11.58
N HIS A 143 17.44 -5.93 -12.67
CA HIS A 143 16.39 -4.95 -12.94
C HIS A 143 15.06 -5.67 -13.14
N PHE A 144 14.24 -5.67 -12.10
CA PHE A 144 12.90 -6.23 -12.17
C PHE A 144 11.94 -5.19 -12.74
N GLN A 145 11.16 -5.58 -13.74
CA GLN A 145 10.18 -4.71 -14.40
C GLN A 145 8.79 -5.32 -14.31
N TYR A 146 7.81 -4.49 -13.98
CA TYR A 146 6.40 -4.83 -13.93
C TYR A 146 5.59 -3.77 -14.66
N GLY A 147 4.64 -4.21 -15.50
CA GLY A 147 3.81 -3.33 -16.32
C GLY A 147 4.64 -2.44 -17.25
N TRP A 148 4.98 -2.88 -18.45
CA TRP A 148 5.79 -2.05 -19.36
C TRP A 148 5.02 -0.82 -19.88
N ASP A 149 5.73 0.29 -20.14
CA ASP A 149 5.23 1.34 -21.01
C ASP A 149 5.34 0.89 -22.47
N ALA A 150 4.25 0.92 -23.23
CA ALA A 150 4.24 0.60 -24.64
C ALA A 150 5.19 1.50 -25.48
N ARG A 151 5.51 2.70 -24.98
CA ARG A 151 6.41 3.64 -25.65
C ARG A 151 7.86 3.54 -25.17
N GLN A 152 8.08 3.02 -23.97
CA GLN A 152 9.39 2.84 -23.37
C GLN A 152 9.46 1.44 -22.76
N PRO A 153 9.64 0.39 -23.58
CA PRO A 153 9.57 -1.00 -23.10
C PRO A 153 10.66 -1.36 -22.09
N TRP A 154 11.74 -0.57 -22.03
CA TRP A 154 12.80 -0.67 -21.02
C TRP A 154 12.42 -0.07 -19.67
N LYS A 155 11.22 0.53 -19.57
CA LYS A 155 10.70 1.17 -18.37
C LYS A 155 9.41 0.51 -17.87
N GLY A 156 9.41 0.08 -16.62
CA GLY A 156 8.25 -0.38 -15.88
C GLY A 156 7.36 0.77 -15.40
N VAL A 157 6.09 0.45 -15.18
CA VAL A 157 5.03 1.35 -14.74
C VAL A 157 4.23 0.63 -13.67
N GLY A 158 4.36 1.11 -12.44
CA GLY A 158 3.67 0.53 -11.30
C GLY A 158 2.14 0.62 -11.45
N PRO A 159 1.38 -0.35 -10.93
CA PRO A 159 -0.08 -0.33 -10.94
C PRO A 159 -0.63 0.92 -10.22
N LEU A 160 0.08 1.42 -9.21
CA LEU A 160 -0.28 2.64 -8.50
C LEU A 160 -0.08 3.92 -9.34
N GLN A 161 0.91 3.92 -10.23
CA GLN A 161 1.09 5.00 -11.20
C GLN A 161 -0.04 4.98 -12.24
N ALA A 162 -0.44 3.78 -12.70
CA ALA A 162 -1.59 3.61 -13.58
C ALA A 162 -2.90 4.09 -12.93
N ALA A 163 -3.08 3.86 -11.64
CA ALA A 163 -4.20 4.35 -10.84
C ALA A 163 -4.05 5.80 -10.35
N GLY A 164 -3.08 6.57 -10.89
CA GLY A 164 -2.66 7.86 -10.34
C GLY A 164 -3.79 8.88 -10.13
N ALA A 165 -4.84 8.86 -10.96
CA ALA A 165 -6.01 9.72 -10.78
C ALA A 165 -6.82 9.35 -9.52
N SER A 166 -7.14 8.07 -9.34
CA SER A 166 -7.87 7.56 -8.17
C SER A 166 -7.05 7.70 -6.89
N LEU A 167 -5.74 7.47 -6.96
CA LEU A 167 -4.81 7.63 -5.85
C LEU A 167 -4.75 9.08 -5.36
N ARG A 168 -4.65 10.05 -6.29
CA ARG A 168 -4.68 11.50 -5.96
C ARG A 168 -6.02 11.92 -5.39
N LEU A 169 -7.13 11.40 -5.93
CA LEU A 169 -8.47 11.66 -5.40
C LEU A 169 -8.59 11.17 -3.96
N ALA A 170 -8.19 9.92 -3.69
CA ALA A 170 -8.21 9.33 -2.35
C ALA A 170 -7.36 10.13 -1.36
N GLY A 171 -6.13 10.50 -1.72
CA GLY A 171 -5.27 11.34 -0.87
C GLY A 171 -5.86 12.72 -0.59
N SER A 172 -6.48 13.34 -1.60
CA SER A 172 -7.14 14.66 -1.43
C SER A 172 -8.38 14.59 -0.53
N LEU A 173 -9.12 13.47 -0.56
CA LEU A 173 -10.27 13.24 0.31
C LEU A 173 -9.83 13.01 1.75
N ASP A 174 -8.77 12.22 1.96
CA ASP A 174 -8.23 11.95 3.29
C ASP A 174 -7.67 13.22 3.95
N ALA A 175 -6.96 14.05 3.20
CA ALA A 175 -6.49 15.34 3.69
C ALA A 175 -7.67 16.26 4.10
N LYS A 176 -8.71 16.35 3.26
CA LYS A 176 -9.90 17.17 3.56
C LYS A 176 -10.68 16.67 4.77
N LEU A 177 -10.92 15.36 4.85
CA LEU A 177 -11.60 14.75 5.99
C LEU A 177 -10.77 14.88 7.27
N GLY A 178 -9.44 14.73 7.18
CA GLY A 178 -8.53 14.96 8.30
C GLY A 178 -8.62 16.39 8.84
N LEU A 179 -8.64 17.39 7.95
CA LEU A 179 -8.83 18.79 8.33
C LEU A 179 -10.22 19.07 8.91
N GLU A 180 -11.28 18.48 8.36
CA GLU A 180 -12.64 18.63 8.89
C GLU A 180 -12.74 18.04 10.30
N ILE A 181 -12.16 16.86 10.53
CA ILE A 181 -12.12 16.20 11.84
C ILE A 181 -11.28 16.99 12.83
N ALA A 182 -10.11 17.49 12.41
CA ALA A 182 -9.21 18.26 13.28
C ALA A 182 -9.81 19.62 13.67
N ASN A 183 -10.51 20.29 12.74
CA ASN A 183 -11.13 21.59 12.98
C ASN A 183 -12.57 21.50 13.51
N ALA A 184 -13.13 20.30 13.61
CA ALA A 184 -14.47 20.11 14.13
C ALA A 184 -14.53 20.48 15.61
N VAL A 185 -15.36 21.46 15.91
CA VAL A 185 -15.77 21.74 17.28
C VAL A 185 -16.68 20.60 17.72
N ASN A 186 -16.19 19.69 18.56
CA ASN A 186 -17.00 18.65 19.20
C ASN A 186 -17.83 19.28 20.32
N ALA A 187 -18.93 19.93 19.94
CA ALA A 187 -19.81 20.65 20.82
C ALA A 187 -21.25 20.14 20.72
N TYR A 188 -22.03 20.35 21.77
CA TYR A 188 -23.47 20.10 21.75
C TYR A 188 -24.20 21.42 21.94
N LEU A 189 -25.14 21.70 21.04
CA LEU A 189 -26.08 22.80 21.21
C LEU A 189 -27.36 22.25 21.82
N ILE A 190 -27.76 22.81 22.95
CA ILE A 190 -29.05 22.49 23.58
C ILE A 190 -29.96 23.70 23.39
N PRO A 191 -30.96 23.61 22.49
CA PRO A 191 -31.94 24.66 22.35
C PRO A 191 -32.81 24.79 23.60
N THR A 192 -32.90 26.00 24.17
CA THR A 192 -33.73 26.31 25.36
C THR A 192 -34.81 27.34 25.02
N PRO A 193 -36.06 27.20 25.52
CA PRO A 193 -37.08 28.24 25.35
C PRO A 193 -36.80 29.43 26.29
N GLY A 194 -36.81 30.65 25.77
CA GLY A 194 -36.52 31.88 26.53
C GLY A 194 -35.05 32.32 26.49
N ASP A 195 -34.77 33.43 27.18
CA ASP A 195 -33.40 33.94 27.30
C ASP A 195 -32.52 32.88 27.98
N PRO A 196 -31.44 32.41 27.32
CA PRO A 196 -30.52 31.46 27.92
C PRO A 196 -29.94 31.97 29.24
N ASN A 197 -30.00 33.29 29.55
CA ASN A 197 -29.54 33.89 30.79
C ASN A 197 -30.56 33.93 31.96
N ASP A 198 -31.79 33.43 31.78
CA ASP A 198 -32.80 33.38 32.85
C ASP A 198 -32.32 32.62 34.11
N ASP A 199 -32.61 33.18 35.28
CA ASP A 199 -32.32 32.64 36.61
C ASP A 199 -32.86 31.21 36.83
N ARG A 200 -33.93 30.85 36.14
CA ARG A 200 -34.54 29.51 36.15
C ARG A 200 -33.66 28.43 35.49
N LEU A 201 -32.74 28.83 34.62
CA LEU A 201 -31.84 27.93 33.87
C LEU A 201 -30.44 27.81 34.50
N LYS A 202 -30.15 28.56 35.57
CA LYS A 202 -28.90 28.47 36.33
C LYS A 202 -28.51 27.06 36.80
N PRO A 203 -29.40 26.21 37.36
CA PRO A 203 -29.02 24.86 37.77
C PRO A 203 -28.62 23.99 36.57
N ILE A 204 -29.37 24.07 35.47
CA ILE A 204 -29.10 23.30 34.26
C ILE A 204 -27.77 23.75 33.63
N ARG A 205 -27.45 25.05 33.63
CA ARG A 205 -26.13 25.53 33.18
C ARG A 205 -24.97 25.01 34.02
N LYS A 206 -25.17 24.91 35.34
CA LYS A 206 -24.16 24.34 36.24
C LYS A 206 -23.94 22.85 35.93
N ASP A 207 -25.01 22.11 35.70
CA ASP A 207 -24.93 20.69 35.34
C ASP A 207 -24.29 20.49 33.96
N LEU A 208 -24.59 21.34 32.97
CA LEU A 208 -23.94 21.31 31.65
C LEU A 208 -22.45 21.67 31.71
N ALA A 209 -22.06 22.62 32.57
CA ALA A 209 -20.65 22.97 32.76
C ALA A 209 -19.84 21.83 33.41
N LEU A 210 -20.51 20.91 34.11
CA LEU A 210 -19.90 19.72 34.70
C LEU A 210 -19.83 18.53 33.72
N MET A 211 -20.55 18.58 32.59
CA MET A 211 -20.45 17.55 31.55
C MET A 211 -19.14 17.68 30.77
N GLN A 212 -18.48 16.55 30.50
CA GLN A 212 -17.28 16.53 29.67
C GLN A 212 -17.66 16.82 28.20
N GLY A 213 -17.20 17.97 27.68
CA GLY A 213 -17.43 18.41 26.30
C GLY A 213 -17.90 19.87 26.23
N HIS A 214 -17.74 20.52 25.07
CA HIS A 214 -18.18 21.90 24.88
C HIS A 214 -19.69 21.96 24.64
N THR A 215 -20.50 21.98 25.70
CA THR A 215 -21.97 22.08 25.57
C THR A 215 -22.43 23.51 25.81
N THR A 216 -23.13 24.11 24.86
CA THR A 216 -23.68 25.48 24.98
C THR A 216 -25.19 25.48 24.78
N MET A 217 -25.87 26.34 25.55
CA MET A 217 -27.31 26.59 25.40
C MET A 217 -27.54 27.69 24.38
N VAL A 218 -28.51 27.52 23.49
CA VAL A 218 -28.89 28.50 22.46
C VAL A 218 -30.38 28.77 22.57
N PRO A 219 -30.85 30.03 22.47
CA PRO A 219 -32.29 30.30 22.46
C PRO A 219 -32.96 29.60 21.27
N SER A 220 -34.05 28.89 21.53
CA SER A 220 -34.86 28.25 20.49
C SER A 220 -35.50 29.30 19.56
N MET A 221 -35.76 28.92 18.30
CA MET A 221 -36.40 29.80 17.29
C MET A 221 -37.81 30.30 17.69
N ARG A 222 -38.37 29.79 18.79
CA ARG A 222 -39.60 30.25 19.43
C ARG A 222 -39.64 31.76 19.69
N ASP A 223 -38.50 32.37 20.05
CA ASP A 223 -38.46 33.79 20.43
C ASP A 223 -38.27 34.75 19.23
N GLY A 224 -37.89 34.23 18.06
CA GLY A 224 -37.72 35.00 16.83
C GLY A 224 -39.00 35.13 15.99
N VAL A 225 -39.98 34.24 16.19
CA VAL A 225 -41.26 34.28 15.48
C VAL A 225 -42.30 34.95 16.37
N THR A 226 -42.14 36.24 16.58
CA THR A 226 -43.25 37.13 16.95
C THR A 226 -44.02 37.55 15.69
N VAL A 227 -44.49 36.57 14.91
CA VAL A 227 -45.51 36.86 13.88
C VAL A 227 -46.85 36.88 14.59
N SER A 228 -47.40 38.09 14.68
CA SER A 228 -48.76 38.47 15.06
C SER A 228 -49.85 37.45 14.71
N GLY A 229 -50.07 36.41 15.54
CA GLY A 229 -51.09 35.42 15.24
C GLY A 229 -51.26 34.34 16.30
N SER A 230 -52.03 34.67 17.35
CA SER A 230 -52.94 33.78 18.09
C SER A 230 -52.81 32.25 17.87
N LEU A 231 -51.75 31.63 18.39
CA LEU A 231 -51.72 30.19 18.66
C LEU A 231 -51.10 29.97 20.05
N GLY A 232 -51.90 29.41 20.95
CA GLY A 232 -51.59 29.28 22.37
C GLY A 232 -50.46 28.27 22.70
N PRO A 233 -50.10 28.13 23.99
CA PRO A 233 -48.92 27.39 24.46
C PRO A 233 -48.91 25.87 24.21
N ALA A 234 -49.89 25.32 23.50
CA ALA A 234 -50.18 23.89 23.44
C ALA A 234 -49.72 23.18 22.15
N SER A 235 -49.14 23.89 21.18
CA SER A 235 -48.61 23.29 19.94
C SER A 235 -47.10 23.40 19.85
N ALA A 236 -46.38 23.04 20.92
CA ALA A 236 -44.94 22.85 20.86
C ALA A 236 -44.65 21.49 20.19
N PRO A 237 -43.89 21.44 19.08
CA PRO A 237 -43.37 20.18 18.58
C PRO A 237 -42.41 19.63 19.64
N SER A 238 -42.67 18.41 20.12
CA SER A 238 -41.85 17.71 21.12
C SER A 238 -40.38 17.48 20.71
N GLY A 239 -39.98 17.90 19.51
CA GLY A 239 -38.62 17.79 18.96
C GLY A 239 -37.69 18.97 19.24
N ASP A 240 -38.19 20.07 19.82
CA ASP A 240 -37.38 21.29 20.05
C ASP A 240 -36.37 21.16 21.19
N TRP A 241 -36.45 20.10 22.02
CA TRP A 241 -35.56 19.88 23.17
C TRP A 241 -34.51 18.79 22.89
N SER A 242 -34.24 18.49 21.63
CA SER A 242 -33.20 17.53 21.26
C SER A 242 -31.83 18.21 21.18
N PRO A 243 -30.78 17.69 21.84
CA PRO A 243 -29.41 18.16 21.65
C PRO A 243 -29.00 18.05 20.18
N LYS A 244 -28.44 19.12 19.61
CA LYS A 244 -27.85 19.13 18.27
C LYS A 244 -26.34 19.03 18.41
N ARG A 245 -25.77 17.92 17.92
CA ARG A 245 -24.32 17.76 17.87
C ARG A 245 -23.74 18.69 16.79
N LEU A 246 -22.81 19.54 17.20
CA LEU A 246 -21.82 20.16 16.33
C LEU A 246 -20.59 19.27 16.36
N GLY A 247 -20.11 18.87 15.20
CA GLY A 247 -18.94 18.04 15.05
C GLY A 247 -18.76 17.68 13.59
N ALA A 248 -17.67 16.99 13.27
CA ALA A 248 -17.44 16.49 11.93
C ALA A 248 -18.63 15.61 11.51
N ASN A 249 -19.22 15.95 10.38
CA ASN A 249 -20.33 15.22 9.78
C ASN A 249 -20.17 15.31 8.26
N PRO A 250 -19.18 14.59 7.70
CA PRO A 250 -18.92 14.64 6.29
C PRO A 250 -20.16 14.11 5.53
N PRO A 251 -20.54 14.73 4.41
CA PRO A 251 -21.68 14.28 3.61
C PRO A 251 -21.48 12.83 3.16
N ALA A 252 -22.56 12.04 3.18
CA ALA A 252 -22.52 10.62 2.84
C ALA A 252 -21.89 10.33 1.47
N SER A 253 -22.09 11.23 0.49
CA SER A 253 -21.47 11.11 -0.84
C SER A 253 -19.95 11.16 -0.81
N LEU A 254 -19.32 11.92 0.10
CA LEU A 254 -17.86 11.95 0.25
C LEU A 254 -17.33 10.66 0.89
N VAL A 255 -18.08 10.11 1.85
CA VAL A 255 -17.71 8.83 2.49
C VAL A 255 -17.74 7.69 1.47
N GLU A 256 -18.78 7.63 0.64
CA GLU A 256 -18.87 6.63 -0.43
C GLU A 256 -17.81 6.84 -1.51
N LEU A 257 -17.55 8.08 -1.92
CA LEU A 257 -16.47 8.39 -2.87
C LEU A 257 -15.09 7.98 -2.34
N LYS A 258 -14.84 8.15 -1.03
CA LYS A 258 -13.61 7.66 -0.39
C LYS A 258 -13.49 6.15 -0.46
N LYS A 259 -14.55 5.41 -0.13
CA LYS A 259 -14.55 3.94 -0.22
C LYS A 259 -14.32 3.46 -1.65
N GLN A 260 -14.98 4.09 -2.61
CA GLN A 260 -14.86 3.74 -4.03
C GLN A 260 -13.45 4.04 -4.55
N SER A 261 -12.90 5.22 -4.27
CA SER A 261 -11.52 5.55 -4.69
C SER A 261 -10.47 4.63 -4.08
N ALA A 262 -10.64 4.22 -2.81
CA ALA A 262 -9.78 3.22 -2.19
C ALA A 262 -9.90 1.85 -2.88
N ALA A 263 -11.12 1.42 -3.21
CA ALA A 263 -11.36 0.17 -3.93
C ALA A 263 -10.77 0.20 -5.35
N ASP A 264 -10.86 1.32 -6.07
CA ASP A 264 -10.27 1.49 -7.40
C ASP A 264 -8.74 1.37 -7.36
N VAL A 265 -8.10 1.95 -6.32
CA VAL A 265 -6.65 1.82 -6.10
C VAL A 265 -6.25 0.37 -5.84
N LEU A 266 -6.99 -0.35 -5.00
CA LEU A 266 -6.73 -1.76 -4.73
C LEU A 266 -6.95 -2.62 -5.99
N ALA A 267 -8.03 -2.37 -6.73
CA ALA A 267 -8.35 -3.10 -7.96
C ALA A 267 -7.29 -2.92 -9.05
N ALA A 268 -6.67 -1.73 -9.16
CA ALA A 268 -5.57 -1.50 -10.08
C ALA A 268 -4.32 -2.34 -9.75
N CYS A 269 -4.10 -2.66 -8.47
CA CYS A 269 -3.06 -3.58 -8.02
C CYS A 269 -3.49 -5.07 -8.11
N GLY A 270 -4.67 -5.36 -8.68
CA GLY A 270 -5.25 -6.70 -8.74
C GLY A 270 -5.73 -7.23 -7.39
N ILE A 271 -5.76 -6.39 -6.35
CA ILE A 271 -6.22 -6.73 -5.01
C ILE A 271 -7.73 -6.59 -4.97
N LEU A 272 -8.43 -7.69 -4.69
CA LEU A 272 -9.88 -7.67 -4.57
C LEU A 272 -10.32 -6.93 -3.30
N PRO A 273 -11.38 -6.10 -3.35
CA PRO A 273 -11.86 -5.37 -2.16
C PRO A 273 -12.21 -6.27 -0.97
N SER A 274 -12.69 -7.49 -1.23
CA SER A 274 -13.02 -8.48 -0.20
C SER A 274 -11.80 -8.96 0.60
N LEU A 275 -10.58 -8.75 0.08
CA LEU A 275 -9.34 -8.98 0.84
C LEU A 275 -9.17 -7.96 1.98
N PHE A 276 -9.75 -6.78 1.81
CA PHE A 276 -9.63 -5.65 2.73
C PHE A 276 -10.86 -5.50 3.64
N SER A 277 -12.07 -5.74 3.13
CA SER A 277 -13.32 -5.48 3.87
C SER A 277 -13.93 -6.70 4.56
N ASP A 278 -13.72 -7.90 4.03
CA ASP A 278 -14.51 -9.08 4.40
C ASP A 278 -13.72 -10.05 5.27
N GLN A 279 -14.46 -10.88 6.01
CA GLN A 279 -13.90 -11.93 6.85
C GLN A 279 -14.48 -13.29 6.44
N GLY A 280 -13.66 -14.34 6.47
CA GLY A 280 -14.11 -15.72 6.30
C GLY A 280 -13.87 -16.30 4.89
N PRO A 281 -14.80 -17.11 4.33
CA PRO A 281 -14.57 -17.85 3.09
C PRO A 281 -14.27 -16.97 1.86
N ALA A 282 -14.90 -15.80 1.77
CA ALA A 282 -14.70 -14.86 0.68
C ALA A 282 -13.26 -14.33 0.62
N THR A 283 -12.65 -14.06 1.78
CA THR A 283 -11.24 -13.62 1.89
C THR A 283 -10.29 -14.69 1.35
N ARG A 284 -10.56 -15.98 1.59
CA ARG A 284 -9.71 -17.08 1.10
C ARG A 284 -9.75 -17.19 -0.42
N GLU A 285 -10.94 -17.07 -1.00
CA GLU A 285 -11.10 -17.10 -2.45
C GLU A 285 -10.47 -15.87 -3.11
N ALA A 286 -10.60 -14.69 -2.49
CA ALA A 286 -9.93 -13.47 -2.94
C ALA A 286 -8.40 -13.62 -2.89
N PHE A 287 -7.85 -14.20 -1.83
CA PHE A 287 -6.43 -14.53 -1.73
C PHE A 287 -5.99 -15.49 -2.85
N ARG A 288 -6.77 -16.53 -3.14
CA ARG A 288 -6.47 -17.49 -4.21
C ARG A 288 -6.45 -16.83 -5.58
N GLN A 289 -7.44 -15.97 -5.86
CA GLN A 289 -7.49 -15.22 -7.11
C GLN A 289 -6.31 -14.25 -7.22
N TYR A 290 -5.97 -13.56 -6.14
CA TYR A 290 -4.81 -12.68 -6.08
C TYR A 290 -3.49 -13.44 -6.28
N GLU A 291 -3.34 -14.62 -5.67
CA GLU A 291 -2.17 -15.48 -5.85
C GLU A 291 -2.00 -15.88 -7.33
N LEU A 292 -3.09 -16.33 -7.95
CA LEU A 292 -3.08 -16.80 -9.34
C LEU A 292 -2.90 -15.68 -10.36
N ALA A 293 -3.53 -14.53 -10.14
CA ALA A 293 -3.55 -13.44 -11.11
C ALA A 293 -2.34 -12.51 -10.99
N VAL A 294 -1.79 -12.34 -9.78
CA VAL A 294 -0.74 -11.33 -9.51
C VAL A 294 0.52 -11.97 -8.92
N VAL A 295 0.41 -12.64 -7.77
CA VAL A 295 1.61 -13.06 -7.03
C VAL A 295 2.45 -14.06 -7.81
N ARG A 296 1.82 -15.09 -8.39
CA ARG A 296 2.53 -16.14 -9.12
C ARG A 296 3.17 -15.64 -10.41
N PRO A 297 2.48 -14.89 -11.30
CA PRO A 297 3.13 -14.30 -12.47
C PRO A 297 4.28 -13.37 -12.11
N VAL A 298 4.15 -12.57 -11.03
CA VAL A 298 5.23 -11.69 -10.57
C VAL A 298 6.40 -12.51 -10.03
N ALA A 299 6.14 -13.57 -9.28
CA ALA A 299 7.19 -14.46 -8.78
C ALA A 299 7.95 -15.13 -9.94
N GLU A 300 7.25 -15.56 -11.00
CA GLU A 300 7.87 -16.12 -12.21
C GLU A 300 8.73 -15.08 -12.95
N LEU A 301 8.28 -13.83 -13.07
CA LEU A 301 9.07 -12.74 -13.65
C LEU A 301 10.35 -12.45 -12.85
N VAL A 302 10.24 -12.39 -11.53
CA VAL A 302 11.38 -12.17 -10.63
C VAL A 302 12.34 -13.37 -10.71
N ALA A 303 11.82 -14.59 -10.72
CA ALA A 303 12.60 -15.82 -10.84
C ALA A 303 13.37 -15.89 -12.17
N ALA A 304 12.76 -15.48 -13.28
CA ALA A 304 13.39 -15.45 -14.59
C ALA A 304 14.60 -14.50 -14.64
N GLU A 305 14.42 -13.27 -14.14
CA GLU A 305 15.51 -12.28 -14.09
C GLU A 305 16.64 -12.73 -13.14
N LEU A 306 16.28 -13.28 -11.97
CA LEU A 306 17.26 -13.85 -11.04
C LEU A 306 18.03 -14.99 -11.68
N SER A 307 17.35 -15.86 -12.44
CA SER A 307 17.99 -17.01 -13.06
C SER A 307 18.98 -16.62 -14.14
N GLU A 308 18.62 -15.62 -14.95
CA GLU A 308 19.49 -15.09 -15.99
C GLU A 308 20.75 -14.45 -15.39
N LYS A 309 20.60 -13.59 -14.37
CA LYS A 309 21.70 -12.79 -13.82
C LYS A 309 22.57 -13.55 -12.82
N LEU A 310 22.02 -14.47 -12.06
CA LEU A 310 22.78 -15.31 -11.12
C LEU A 310 23.34 -16.58 -11.78
N GLU A 311 22.98 -16.85 -13.05
CA GLU A 311 23.34 -18.05 -13.82
C GLU A 311 23.01 -19.36 -13.06
N VAL A 312 21.92 -19.37 -12.30
CA VAL A 312 21.41 -20.52 -11.54
C VAL A 312 19.91 -20.59 -11.82
N GLU A 313 19.36 -21.77 -12.03
CA GLU A 313 17.91 -21.92 -12.17
C GLU A 313 17.24 -21.64 -10.82
N VAL A 314 16.66 -20.45 -10.67
CA VAL A 314 15.96 -20.02 -9.45
C VAL A 314 14.46 -20.17 -9.68
N THR A 315 13.79 -20.86 -8.76
CA THR A 315 12.33 -20.94 -8.71
C THR A 315 11.82 -20.36 -7.39
N LEU A 316 10.69 -19.64 -7.48
CA LEU A 316 10.01 -19.05 -6.33
C LEU A 316 8.68 -19.79 -6.12
N ASP A 317 8.60 -20.62 -5.08
CA ASP A 317 7.38 -21.35 -4.76
C ASP A 317 6.44 -20.49 -3.89
N THR A 318 5.31 -20.07 -4.47
CA THR A 318 4.29 -19.26 -3.79
C THR A 318 3.26 -20.09 -3.01
N ARG A 319 3.35 -21.42 -3.00
CA ARG A 319 2.32 -22.29 -2.35
C ARG A 319 2.14 -22.00 -0.87
N ARG A 320 3.18 -21.53 -0.17
CA ARG A 320 3.11 -21.12 1.25
C ARG A 320 2.27 -19.86 1.47
N VAL A 321 2.16 -18.99 0.47
CA VAL A 321 1.24 -17.84 0.48
C VAL A 321 -0.21 -18.31 0.55
N GLY A 322 -0.51 -19.43 -0.13
CA GLY A 322 -1.82 -20.08 -0.15
C GLY A 322 -2.14 -20.96 1.06
N ALA A 323 -1.44 -20.83 2.20
CA ALA A 323 -1.65 -21.68 3.40
C ALA A 323 -3.10 -21.67 3.96
N GLY A 324 -3.96 -20.74 3.52
CA GLY A 324 -5.41 -20.78 3.77
C GLY A 324 -6.18 -21.89 3.04
N ASP A 325 -5.58 -22.54 2.04
CA ASP A 325 -6.22 -23.52 1.17
C ASP A 325 -5.90 -24.99 1.53
N VAL A 326 -5.09 -25.23 2.58
CA VAL A 326 -4.73 -26.58 3.04
C VAL A 326 -5.98 -27.43 3.32
N GLN A 327 -7.04 -26.83 3.85
CA GLN A 327 -8.28 -27.55 4.13
C GLN A 327 -9.04 -27.96 2.86
N ALA A 328 -9.07 -27.13 1.81
CA ALA A 328 -9.79 -27.48 0.59
C ALA A 328 -8.97 -28.50 -0.23
N ARG A 329 -7.65 -28.34 -0.28
CA ARG A 329 -6.74 -29.34 -0.88
C ARG A 329 -6.83 -30.68 -0.16
N ALA A 330 -6.88 -30.69 1.18
CA ALA A 330 -7.07 -31.91 1.95
C ALA A 330 -8.43 -32.58 1.67
N ARG A 331 -9.50 -31.79 1.48
CA ARG A 331 -10.81 -32.32 1.05
C ARG A 331 -10.77 -32.88 -0.38
N ALA A 332 -10.06 -32.22 -1.30
CA ALA A 332 -9.87 -32.70 -2.66
C ALA A 332 -9.07 -34.01 -2.69
N ALA A 333 -7.96 -34.09 -1.94
CA ALA A 333 -7.17 -35.30 -1.76
C ALA A 333 -8.02 -36.45 -1.17
N ALA A 334 -8.82 -36.16 -0.14
CA ALA A 334 -9.73 -37.15 0.46
C ALA A 334 -10.81 -37.62 -0.53
N ALA A 335 -11.35 -36.72 -1.36
CA ALA A 335 -12.33 -37.09 -2.39
C ALA A 335 -11.71 -37.99 -3.47
N LEU A 336 -10.47 -37.70 -3.90
CA LEU A 336 -9.72 -38.52 -4.87
C LEU A 336 -9.36 -39.89 -4.29
N ALA A 337 -8.89 -39.94 -3.05
CA ALA A 337 -8.60 -41.20 -2.36
C ALA A 337 -9.88 -42.05 -2.18
N ASN A 338 -11.00 -41.44 -1.83
CA ASN A 338 -12.30 -42.12 -1.74
C ASN A 338 -12.82 -42.61 -3.10
N ALA A 339 -12.44 -41.96 -4.19
CA ALA A 339 -12.74 -42.39 -5.56
C ALA A 339 -11.87 -43.57 -6.02
N GLY A 340 -10.94 -44.04 -5.19
CA GLY A 340 -10.10 -45.22 -5.44
C GLY A 340 -8.71 -44.91 -6.00
N LEU A 341 -8.28 -43.65 -6.02
CA LEU A 341 -6.90 -43.30 -6.33
C LEU A 341 -5.96 -43.70 -5.17
N ALA A 342 -4.72 -44.07 -5.48
CA ALA A 342 -3.69 -44.23 -4.46
C ALA A 342 -3.50 -42.91 -3.71
N VAL A 343 -3.27 -42.99 -2.39
CA VAL A 343 -3.18 -41.80 -1.53
C VAL A 343 -2.06 -40.87 -1.98
N ASP A 344 -0.92 -41.41 -2.39
CA ASP A 344 0.22 -40.62 -2.86
C ASP A 344 -0.13 -39.84 -4.15
N ASP A 345 -0.74 -40.52 -5.14
CA ASP A 345 -1.21 -39.88 -6.37
C ASP A 345 -2.29 -38.83 -6.09
N ALA A 346 -3.18 -39.09 -5.13
CA ALA A 346 -4.22 -38.17 -4.71
C ALA A 346 -3.65 -36.91 -4.03
N LEU A 347 -2.55 -37.05 -3.27
CA LEU A 347 -1.86 -35.94 -2.62
C LEU A 347 -1.08 -35.09 -3.63
N VAL A 348 -0.44 -35.72 -4.63
CA VAL A 348 0.24 -35.01 -5.73
C VAL A 348 -0.79 -34.23 -6.56
N LEU A 349 -1.89 -34.85 -6.96
CA LEU A 349 -2.95 -34.19 -7.73
C LEU A 349 -3.67 -33.07 -6.95
N ALA A 350 -3.76 -33.20 -5.63
CA ALA A 350 -4.29 -32.15 -4.77
C ALA A 350 -3.28 -31.01 -4.49
N GLY A 351 -2.05 -31.10 -5.02
CA GLY A 351 -1.00 -30.10 -4.83
C GLY A 351 -0.50 -29.99 -3.40
N ILE A 352 -0.46 -31.12 -2.68
CA ILE A 352 0.08 -31.26 -1.32
C ILE A 352 1.38 -32.07 -1.32
N GLY A 353 1.50 -33.08 -2.20
CA GLY A 353 2.70 -33.90 -2.36
C GLY A 353 3.65 -33.38 -3.44
N ASP A 354 4.92 -33.76 -3.31
CA ASP A 354 5.97 -33.56 -4.33
C ASP A 354 5.94 -34.65 -5.41
#